data_AF-A0A2C6KRU5-F1
#
_entry.id   AF-A0A2C6KRU5-F1
#
_cell.length_a   1.000
_cell.length_b   1.000
_cell.length_c   1.000
_cell.angle_alpha   90.00
_cell.angle_beta   90.00
_cell.angle_gamma   90.00
#
_symmetry.space_group_name_H-M   'P 1'
#
loop_
_entity.id
_entity.type
_entity.pdbx_description
1 polymer ?
#
loop_
_entity_poly.entity_id
_entity_poly.type
_entity_poly.pdbx_seq_one_letter_code
_entity_poly.pdbx_strand_id
1 'polypeptide(L)'
;MEEEKAKQAIEEKKRQAEQEEKMLRANPLLMQEGEGGGEGGFKTGGVKRRWDDEVVFRNQAKNPPKHTKQFINDPVRSEFHKKFLSKYIW
;
A
#
# COMPACT_ATOMS: atom_id res chain seq x y z
N MET A 1 35.37 -25.84 -28.21
CA MET A 1 34.36 -24.84 -28.64
C MET A 1 33.03 -24.96 -27.88
N GLU A 2 32.67 -26.12 -27.31
CA GLU A 2 31.52 -26.24 -26.40
C GLU A 2 31.83 -25.91 -24.93
N GLU A 3 33.01 -26.31 -24.41
CA GLU A 3 33.37 -26.03 -23.01
C GLU A 3 33.57 -24.53 -22.71
N GLU A 4 34.07 -23.74 -23.66
CA GLU A 4 34.20 -22.29 -23.49
C GLU A 4 32.84 -21.58 -23.46
N LYS A 5 31.87 -22.05 -24.25
CA LYS A 5 30.49 -21.53 -24.22
C LYS A 5 29.79 -21.88 -22.90
N ALA A 6 30.07 -23.06 -22.36
CA ALA A 6 29.56 -23.46 -21.04
C ALA A 6 30.14 -22.58 -19.91
N LYS A 7 31.44 -22.26 -19.97
CA LYS A 7 32.08 -21.35 -18.99
C LYS A 7 31.56 -19.92 -19.09
N GLN A 8 31.36 -19.40 -20.31
CA GLN A 8 30.79 -18.07 -20.54
C GLN A 8 29.33 -17.97 -20.04
N ALA A 9 28.52 -19.01 -20.24
CA ALA A 9 27.15 -19.04 -19.74
C ALA A 9 27.07 -19.07 -18.20
N ILE A 10 28.04 -19.72 -17.53
CA ILE A 10 28.12 -19.74 -16.07
C ILE A 10 28.55 -18.37 -15.53
N GLU A 11 29.51 -17.72 -16.18
CA GLU A 11 29.98 -16.39 -15.82
C GLU A 11 28.90 -15.31 -16.02
N GLU A 12 28.15 -15.40 -17.12
CA GLU A 12 27.03 -14.49 -17.39
C GLU A 12 25.91 -14.65 -16.37
N LYS A 13 25.57 -15.89 -15.97
CA LYS A 13 24.62 -16.16 -14.89
C LYS A 13 25.07 -15.59 -13.55
N LYS A 14 26.36 -15.70 -13.22
CA LYS A 14 26.91 -15.09 -11.99
C LYS A 14 26.80 -13.57 -12.02
N ARG A 15 27.09 -12.95 -13.17
CA ARG A 15 26.98 -11.50 -13.35
C ARG A 15 25.52 -11.01 -13.25
N GLN A 16 24.58 -11.78 -13.80
CA GLN A 16 23.14 -11.49 -13.68
C GLN A 16 22.68 -11.60 -12.22
N ALA A 17 23.07 -12.66 -11.51
CA ALA A 17 22.74 -12.83 -10.09
C ALA A 17 23.30 -11.69 -9.22
N GLU A 18 24.52 -11.25 -9.47
CA GLU A 18 25.14 -10.13 -8.74
C GLU A 18 24.45 -8.79 -9.04
N GLN A 19 23.97 -8.60 -10.28
CA GLN A 19 23.18 -7.42 -10.66
C GLN A 19 21.80 -7.41 -10.00
N GLU A 20 21.12 -8.57 -9.94
CA GLU A 20 19.85 -8.72 -9.25
C GLU A 20 19.99 -8.47 -7.74
N GLU A 21 21.05 -8.99 -7.11
CA GLU A 21 21.35 -8.73 -5.70
C GLU A 21 21.60 -7.23 -5.43
N LYS A 22 22.35 -6.57 -6.32
CA LYS A 22 22.59 -5.13 -6.24
C LYS A 22 21.31 -4.31 -6.43
N MET A 23 20.42 -4.69 -7.34
CA MET A 23 19.14 -4.01 -7.55
C MET A 23 18.19 -4.20 -6.36
N LEU A 24 18.18 -5.38 -5.75
CA LEU A 24 17.40 -5.65 -4.55
C LEU A 24 17.91 -4.86 -3.34
N ARG A 25 19.23 -4.76 -3.19
CA ARG A 25 19.89 -3.98 -2.13
C ARG A 25 19.84 -2.46 -2.35
N ALA A 26 19.74 -2.02 -3.60
CA ALA A 26 19.61 -0.61 -3.96
C ALA A 26 18.20 -0.05 -3.72
N ASN A 27 17.24 -0.86 -3.27
CA ASN A 27 15.93 -0.38 -2.85
C ASN A 27 15.93 -0.04 -1.34
N PRO A 28 16.07 1.24 -0.96
CA PRO A 28 16.10 1.65 0.45
C PRO A 28 14.80 1.37 1.21
N LEU A 29 13.69 1.02 0.52
CA LEU A 29 12.44 0.60 1.15
C LEU A 29 12.47 -0.84 1.67
N LEU A 30 13.22 -1.75 1.01
CA LEU A 30 13.26 -3.17 1.38
C LEU A 30 14.17 -3.45 2.58
N MET A 31 15.23 -2.66 2.76
CA MET A 31 16.10 -2.78 3.94
C MET A 31 15.45 -2.28 5.23
N GLN A 32 14.29 -1.60 5.14
CA GLN A 32 13.53 -1.15 6.32
C GLN A 32 12.64 -2.24 6.91
N GLU A 33 12.28 -3.27 6.13
CA GLU A 33 11.32 -4.29 6.55
C GLU A 33 12.01 -5.59 7.02
N GLY A 34 13.29 -5.80 6.67
CA GLY A 34 13.93 -7.12 6.77
C GLY A 34 14.70 -7.47 8.05
N GLU A 35 15.30 -6.51 8.78
CA GLU A 35 16.19 -6.87 9.90
C GLU A 35 16.05 -5.88 11.06
N GLY A 36 15.21 -6.23 12.03
CA GLY A 36 14.99 -5.40 13.22
C GLY A 36 14.29 -6.11 14.37
N GLY A 37 14.45 -7.43 14.50
CA GLY A 37 14.22 -8.15 15.75
C GLY A 37 15.45 -8.02 16.63
N GLY A 38 15.67 -6.83 17.21
CA GLY A 38 16.89 -6.56 17.98
C GLY A 38 16.79 -5.25 18.76
N GLU A 39 16.79 -5.42 20.07
CA GLU A 39 16.84 -4.40 21.12
C GLU A 39 17.84 -3.27 20.79
N GLY A 40 17.37 -2.01 20.70
CA GLY A 40 18.24 -0.83 20.84
C GLY A 40 18.66 -0.03 19.60
N GLY A 41 18.08 -0.23 18.41
CA GLY A 41 18.45 0.52 17.20
C GLY A 41 17.61 1.79 16.96
N PHE A 42 18.21 2.97 17.12
CA PHE A 42 17.60 4.28 16.81
C PHE A 42 17.24 4.37 15.32
N LYS A 43 15.94 4.35 15.00
CA LYS A 43 15.38 4.52 13.64
C LYS A 43 15.74 5.91 13.09
N THR A 44 16.71 5.99 12.19
CA THR A 44 17.02 7.25 11.47
C THR A 44 15.97 7.50 10.39
N GLY A 45 15.03 8.43 10.65
CA GLY A 45 14.18 9.06 9.63
C GLY A 45 12.71 8.63 9.55
N GLY A 46 12.29 7.60 10.29
CA GLY A 46 10.88 7.21 10.39
C GLY A 46 10.22 7.85 11.60
N VAL A 47 9.26 8.75 11.38
CA VAL A 47 8.47 9.44 12.43
C VAL A 47 8.06 8.44 13.53
N LYS A 48 8.66 8.61 14.73
CA LYS A 48 8.53 7.69 15.88
C LYS A 48 7.10 7.57 16.42
N ARG A 49 6.22 8.51 16.06
CA ARG A 49 4.79 8.54 16.40
C ARG A 49 4.06 9.41 15.39
N ARG A 50 3.11 8.84 14.66
CA ARG A 50 2.25 9.62 13.75
C ARG A 50 1.20 10.36 14.59
N TRP A 51 0.78 11.55 14.18
CA TRP A 51 -0.26 12.28 14.90
C TRP A 51 -1.59 11.51 14.96
N ASP A 52 -1.82 10.66 13.95
CA ASP A 52 -2.96 9.74 13.86
C ASP A 52 -2.87 8.51 14.78
N ASP A 53 -1.74 8.29 15.48
CA ASP A 53 -1.49 6.98 16.12
C ASP A 53 -2.34 6.74 17.38
N GLU A 54 -2.86 7.80 18.00
CA GLU A 54 -3.70 7.73 19.20
C GLU A 54 -5.20 7.81 18.89
N VAL A 55 -5.58 7.92 17.62
CA VAL A 55 -6.99 7.99 17.28
C VAL A 55 -7.64 6.64 17.55
N VAL A 56 -8.62 6.64 18.46
CA VAL A 56 -9.35 5.44 18.93
C VAL A 56 -10.12 4.72 17.83
N PHE A 57 -10.46 5.41 16.73
CA PHE A 57 -11.12 4.81 15.59
C PHE A 57 -10.29 4.99 14.32
N ARG A 58 -10.01 3.89 13.62
CA ARG A 58 -9.31 3.90 12.33
C ARG A 58 -10.16 3.24 11.26
N ASN A 59 -10.08 3.77 10.04
CA ASN A 59 -10.68 3.16 8.84
C ASN A 59 -12.19 2.83 8.93
N GLN A 60 -12.98 3.68 9.59
CA GLN A 60 -14.43 3.45 9.78
C GLN A 60 -15.22 3.30 8.46
N ALA A 61 -14.72 3.89 7.37
CA ALA A 61 -15.35 3.85 6.05
C ALA A 61 -14.41 3.26 4.99
N LYS A 62 -13.72 2.14 5.28
CA LYS A 62 -12.79 1.52 4.32
C LYS A 62 -13.45 1.12 3.00
N ASN A 63 -14.68 0.61 3.07
CA ASN A 63 -15.47 0.21 1.90
C ASN A 63 -16.90 0.75 2.05
N PRO A 64 -17.15 2.04 1.74
CA PRO A 64 -18.48 2.58 1.82
C PRO A 64 -19.39 1.87 0.80
N PRO A 65 -20.66 1.61 1.14
CA PRO A 65 -21.61 1.08 0.18
C PRO A 65 -21.75 2.06 -1.00
N LYS A 66 -21.53 1.57 -2.22
CA LYS A 66 -21.71 2.37 -3.43
C LYS A 66 -23.19 2.73 -3.56
N HIS A 67 -23.48 4.02 -3.69
CA HIS A 67 -24.85 4.48 -3.89
C HIS A 67 -25.37 4.02 -5.27
N THR A 68 -26.18 2.97 -5.27
CA THR A 68 -26.87 2.52 -6.49
C THR A 68 -28.04 3.45 -6.78
N LYS A 69 -28.14 3.93 -8.02
CA LYS A 69 -29.29 4.72 -8.48
C LYS A 69 -30.51 3.81 -8.61
N GLN A 70 -31.25 3.66 -7.52
CA GLN A 70 -32.52 2.94 -7.50
C GLN A 70 -33.65 3.94 -7.73
N PHE A 71 -34.54 3.64 -8.67
CA PHE A 71 -35.79 4.36 -8.80
C PHE A 71 -36.80 3.76 -7.82
N ILE A 72 -37.45 4.62 -7.03
CA ILE A 72 -38.49 4.23 -6.08
C ILE A 72 -39.76 4.99 -6.47
N ASN A 73 -40.86 4.27 -6.64
CA ASN A 73 -42.18 4.85 -6.87
C ASN A 73 -42.83 5.31 -5.55
N ASP A 74 -42.12 6.16 -4.80
CA ASP A 74 -42.56 6.78 -3.55
C ASP A 74 -41.90 8.16 -3.44
N PRO A 75 -42.67 9.27 -3.44
CA PRO A 75 -42.13 10.61 -3.48
C PRO A 75 -41.42 11.01 -2.18
N VAL A 76 -41.74 10.42 -1.03
CA VAL A 76 -41.16 10.81 0.28
C VAL A 76 -39.89 10.01 0.57
N ARG A 77 -39.85 8.74 0.14
CA ARG A 77 -38.69 7.86 0.37
C ARG A 77 -37.62 7.94 -0.72
N SER A 78 -37.91 8.64 -1.80
CA SER A 78 -36.95 8.89 -2.87
C SER A 78 -35.70 9.61 -2.37
N GLU A 79 -34.54 9.24 -2.92
CA GLU A 79 -33.27 9.92 -2.67
C GLU A 79 -33.33 11.41 -3.02
N PHE A 80 -34.19 11.79 -3.97
CA PHE A 80 -34.45 13.19 -4.27
C PHE A 80 -35.03 13.91 -3.05
N HIS A 81 -36.05 13.34 -2.42
CA HIS A 81 -36.75 13.97 -1.31
C HIS A 81 -35.88 14.02 -0.05
N LYS A 82 -35.11 12.95 0.23
CA LYS A 82 -34.12 12.96 1.31
C LYS A 82 -33.08 14.07 1.13
N LYS A 83 -32.54 14.24 -0.09
CA LYS A 83 -31.58 15.31 -0.42
C LYS A 83 -32.22 16.70 -0.37
N PHE A 84 -33.48 16.83 -0.77
CA PHE A 84 -34.23 18.08 -0.68
C PHE A 84 -34.37 18.51 0.80
N LEU A 85 -34.84 17.63 1.67
CA LEU A 85 -34.97 17.93 3.10
C LEU A 85 -33.63 18.27 3.74
N SER A 86 -32.57 17.50 3.42
CA SER A 86 -31.20 17.75 3.91
C SER A 86 -30.60 19.08 3.45
N LYS A 87 -31.11 19.68 2.36
CA LYS A 87 -30.58 20.93 1.82
C LYS A 87 -31.35 22.16 2.30
N TYR A 88 -32.66 22.02 2.48
CA TYR A 88 -33.57 23.16 2.69
C TYR A 88 -34.19 23.23 4.07
N ILE A 89 -34.16 22.15 4.86
CA ILE A 89 -34.80 22.10 6.18
C ILE A 89 -33.80 21.75 7.29
N TRP A 90 -33.00 20.71 7.08
CA TRP A 90 -32.01 20.22 8.05
C TRP A 90 -30.69 20.97 8.00
#